data_AF-A0A3L7BSL7-F1
#
_entry.id   AF-A0A3L7BSL7-F1
#
_cell.length_a   1.000
_cell.length_b   1.000
_cell.length_c   1.000
_cell.angle_alpha   90.00
_cell.angle_beta   90.00
_cell.angle_gamma   90.00
#
_symmetry.space_group_name_H-M   'P 1'
#
loop_
_entity.id
_entity.type
_entity.pdbx_description
1 polymer ?
#
loop_
_entity_poly.entity_id
_entity_poly.type
_entity_poly.pdbx_seq_one_letter_code
_entity_poly.pdbx_strand_id
1 'polypeptide(L)'
;MSTFRDEQSDPVTEADALEQRQEAVDMGPPDRMSGDVDPEASEADLAEQGSLPAGTLEDASSLPDDANPADALEQRQEIPTRDEGRRT
;
A
#
# COMPACT_ATOMS: atom_id res chain seq x y z
N MET A 1 40.25 -20.32 -10.36
CA MET A 1 39.35 -19.30 -9.77
C MET A 1 38.70 -18.52 -10.90
N SER A 2 37.37 -18.49 -10.86
CA SER A 2 36.37 -17.73 -11.63
C SER A 2 36.55 -17.47 -13.13
N THR A 3 35.84 -18.28 -13.92
CA THR A 3 35.22 -17.85 -15.17
C THR A 3 34.05 -16.94 -14.82
N PHE A 4 34.19 -15.63 -15.07
CA PHE A 4 33.05 -14.71 -15.01
C PHE A 4 32.06 -15.10 -16.11
N ARG A 5 31.02 -15.80 -15.67
CA ARG A 5 29.91 -16.26 -16.48
C ARG A 5 29.02 -15.07 -16.79
N ASP A 6 28.85 -14.82 -18.09
CA ASP A 6 27.67 -14.26 -18.73
C ASP A 6 26.87 -13.22 -17.92
N GLU A 7 27.24 -11.95 -18.05
CA GLU A 7 26.24 -10.89 -18.06
C GLU A 7 25.69 -10.83 -19.51
N GLN A 8 24.99 -11.89 -19.90
CA GLN A 8 24.16 -11.86 -21.10
C GLN A 8 23.00 -10.91 -20.79
N SER A 9 23.22 -9.63 -21.06
CA SER A 9 22.11 -8.70 -21.27
C SER A 9 21.24 -9.31 -22.37
N ASP A 10 20.02 -9.71 -22.02
CA ASP A 10 19.04 -10.14 -23.01
C ASP A 10 18.99 -9.14 -24.16
N PRO A 11 18.90 -9.60 -25.43
CA PRO A 11 18.83 -8.68 -26.55
C PRO A 11 17.59 -7.80 -26.38
N VAL A 12 17.83 -6.50 -26.13
CA VAL A 12 16.77 -5.49 -26.00
C VAL A 12 15.87 -5.60 -27.23
N THR A 13 14.60 -5.96 -27.01
CA THR A 13 13.66 -6.09 -28.12
C THR A 13 13.43 -4.72 -28.73
N GLU A 14 13.04 -4.65 -30.00
CA GLU A 14 12.67 -3.37 -30.62
C GLU A 14 11.59 -2.64 -29.82
N ALA A 15 10.66 -3.39 -29.21
CA ALA A 15 9.65 -2.85 -28.30
C ALA A 15 10.27 -2.14 -27.08
N ASP A 16 11.19 -2.79 -26.38
CA ASP A 16 11.89 -2.23 -25.23
C ASP A 16 12.70 -0.96 -25.61
N ALA A 17 13.32 -0.99 -26.79
CA ALA A 17 14.08 0.14 -27.30
C ALA A 17 13.19 1.35 -27.65
N LEU A 18 11.92 1.11 -28.01
CA LEU A 18 10.95 2.19 -28.25
C LEU A 18 10.42 2.76 -26.94
N GLU A 19 10.13 1.93 -25.93
CA GLU A 19 9.70 2.40 -24.61
C GLU A 19 10.77 3.25 -23.94
N GLN A 20 12.04 2.87 -24.02
CA GLN A 20 13.15 3.64 -23.45
C GLN A 20 13.44 4.98 -24.14
N ARG A 21 12.92 5.18 -25.36
CA ARG A 21 13.04 6.47 -26.07
C ARG A 21 11.91 7.43 -25.74
N GLN A 22 10.89 6.98 -25.02
CA GLN A 22 9.80 7.84 -24.59
C GLN A 22 10.28 8.76 -23.49
N GLU A 23 9.88 10.03 -23.57
CA GLU A 23 10.16 11.00 -22.52
C GLU A 23 9.37 10.62 -21.27
N ALA A 24 10.06 10.56 -20.13
CA ALA A 24 9.41 10.29 -18.86
C ALA A 24 8.43 11.43 -18.54
N VAL A 25 7.14 11.10 -18.45
CA VAL A 25 6.13 12.05 -18.04
C VAL A 25 6.23 12.24 -16.53
N ASP A 26 6.63 13.43 -16.09
CA ASP A 26 6.55 13.81 -14.68
C ASP A 26 5.08 14.02 -14.31
N MET A 27 4.49 13.01 -13.68
CA MET A 27 3.11 13.05 -13.19
C MET A 27 2.96 13.86 -11.90
N GLY A 28 4.03 14.53 -11.46
CA GLY A 28 4.08 15.23 -10.19
C GLY A 28 4.08 14.26 -9.00
N PRO A 29 4.27 14.78 -7.78
CA PRO A 29 4.04 13.98 -6.58
C PRO A 29 2.60 13.45 -6.61
N PRO A 30 2.36 12.19 -6.18
CA PRO A 30 1.01 11.69 -6.06
C PRO A 30 0.21 12.68 -5.20
N ASP A 31 -0.96 13.07 -5.71
CA ASP A 31 -1.85 13.92 -4.94
C ASP A 31 -2.09 13.24 -3.60
N ARG A 32 -1.79 13.95 -2.52
CA ARG A 32 -2.02 13.41 -1.19
C ARG A 32 -3.54 13.41 -1.08
N MET A 33 -4.14 12.22 -1.20
CA MET A 33 -5.48 11.98 -0.67
C MET A 33 -5.44 12.48 0.77
N SER A 34 -5.87 13.72 0.97
CA SER A 34 -6.00 14.28 2.30
C SER A 34 -7.04 13.39 2.93
N GLY A 35 -6.72 12.76 4.06
CA GLY A 35 -7.68 11.94 4.82
C GLY A 35 -8.84 12.76 5.40
N ASP A 36 -9.04 13.97 4.88
CA ASP A 36 -10.12 14.87 5.19
C ASP A 36 -11.34 14.36 4.42
N VAL A 37 -12.31 13.90 5.19
CA VAL A 37 -13.68 13.73 4.68
C VAL A 37 -14.11 15.06 4.09
N ASP A 38 -14.55 15.05 2.84
CA ASP A 38 -15.05 16.26 2.18
C ASP A 38 -16.14 16.91 3.06
N PRO A 39 -15.96 18.15 3.54
CA PRO A 39 -16.93 18.80 4.41
C PRO A 39 -18.26 19.10 3.70
N GLU A 40 -18.29 19.04 2.36
CA GLU A 40 -19.50 19.13 1.56
C GLU A 40 -20.15 17.77 1.28
N ALA A 41 -19.52 16.65 1.68
CA ALA A 41 -20.12 15.33 1.57
C ALA A 41 -21.43 15.29 2.38
N SER A 42 -22.52 15.02 1.69
CA SER A 42 -23.82 14.85 2.30
C SER A 42 -23.85 13.57 3.17
N GLU A 43 -24.77 13.48 4.12
CA GLU A 43 -25.00 12.27 4.90
C GLU A 43 -25.23 11.02 4.01
N ALA A 44 -25.81 11.23 2.82
CA ALA A 44 -25.97 10.19 1.81
C ALA A 44 -24.64 9.75 1.19
N ASP A 45 -23.74 10.68 0.90
CA ASP A 45 -22.43 10.40 0.30
C ASP A 45 -21.52 9.64 1.28
N LEU A 46 -21.64 9.96 2.58
CA LEU A 46 -20.92 9.26 3.65
C LEU A 46 -21.44 7.84 3.89
N ALA A 47 -22.74 7.59 3.69
CA ALA A 47 -23.32 6.27 3.82
C ALA A 47 -22.78 5.28 2.76
N GLU A 48 -22.44 5.77 1.57
CA GLU A 48 -21.86 4.97 0.48
C GLU A 48 -20.37 4.65 0.68
N GLN A 49 -19.66 5.40 1.53
CA GLN A 49 -18.25 5.12 1.86
C GLN A 49 -18.07 3.90 2.79
N GLY A 50 -19.15 3.16 3.05
CA GLY A 50 -19.16 2.05 3.97
C GLY A 50 -19.16 2.57 5.40
N SER A 51 -20.36 2.84 5.93
CA SER A 51 -20.55 2.99 7.37
C SER A 51 -19.93 1.78 8.05
N LEU A 52 -18.81 1.98 8.75
CA LEU A 52 -18.40 1.01 9.76
C LEU A 52 -19.58 0.89 10.73
N PRO A 53 -20.01 -0.33 11.09
CA PRO A 53 -21.14 -0.48 11.99
C PRO A 53 -20.86 0.32 13.27
N ALA A 54 -21.84 1.13 13.67
CA ALA A 54 -21.81 1.88 14.92
C ALA A 54 -21.60 0.88 16.07
N GLY A 55 -20.38 0.88 16.62
CA GLY A 55 -19.90 -0.14 17.55
C GLY A 55 -18.44 -0.54 17.34
N THR A 56 -17.88 -0.31 16.15
CA THR A 56 -16.45 -0.59 15.87
C THR A 56 -15.48 0.35 16.57
N LEU A 57 -15.94 1.54 17.00
CA LEU A 57 -15.09 2.52 17.70
C LEU A 57 -15.12 2.35 19.23
N GLU A 58 -16.23 1.89 19.80
CA GLU A 58 -16.39 1.77 21.26
C GLU A 58 -15.69 0.53 21.84
N ASP A 59 -15.36 -0.46 21.01
CA ASP A 59 -14.77 -1.75 21.43
C ASP A 59 -13.35 -1.98 20.93
N ALA A 60 -12.64 -0.93 20.49
CA ALA A 60 -11.30 -1.05 19.90
C ALA A 60 -10.21 -1.50 20.90
N SER A 61 -10.52 -1.50 22.20
CA SER A 61 -9.65 -2.00 23.28
C SER A 61 -10.18 -3.27 23.95
N SER A 62 -11.34 -3.77 23.53
CA SER A 62 -11.92 -4.98 24.09
C SER A 62 -11.28 -6.18 23.42
N LEU A 63 -10.81 -7.10 24.25
CA LEU A 63 -10.20 -8.33 23.83
C LEU A 63 -11.12 -9.47 24.28
N PRO A 64 -11.23 -10.55 23.49
CA PRO A 64 -11.85 -11.79 23.95
C PRO A 64 -11.29 -12.21 25.33
N ASP A 65 -12.10 -12.85 26.18
CA ASP A 65 -11.70 -13.24 27.55
C ASP A 65 -10.44 -14.11 27.60
N ASP A 66 -10.15 -14.83 26.51
CA ASP A 66 -9.01 -15.72 26.33
C ASP A 66 -7.82 -15.08 25.57
N ALA A 67 -7.95 -13.82 25.12
CA ALA A 67 -6.91 -13.13 24.38
C ALA A 67 -5.89 -12.45 25.31
N ASN A 68 -4.61 -12.60 24.97
CA ASN A 68 -3.51 -11.96 25.68
C ASN A 68 -3.36 -10.49 25.23
N PRO A 69 -3.38 -9.53 26.16
CA PRO A 69 -3.23 -8.11 25.82
C PRO A 69 -1.87 -7.76 25.21
N ALA A 70 -0.81 -8.48 25.55
CA ALA A 70 0.52 -8.22 24.99
C ALA A 70 0.55 -8.55 23.49
N ASP A 71 -0.01 -9.70 23.11
CA ASP A 71 -0.04 -10.18 21.73
C ASP A 71 -0.94 -9.28 20.86
N ALA A 72 -2.05 -8.78 21.42
CA ALA A 72 -2.91 -7.82 20.74
C ALA A 72 -2.20 -6.47 20.49
N LEU A 73 -1.37 -6.02 21.44
CA LEU A 73 -0.57 -4.80 21.25
C LEU A 73 0.55 -5.00 20.23
N GLU A 74 1.16 -6.18 20.15
CA GLU A 74 2.16 -6.51 19.15
C GLU A 74 1.56 -6.48 17.74
N GLN A 75 0.43 -7.16 17.52
CA GLN A 75 -0.25 -7.18 16.22
C GLN A 75 -0.71 -5.80 15.74
N ARG A 76 -1.13 -4.92 16.65
CA ARG A 76 -1.50 -3.53 16.31
C ARG A 76 -0.30 -2.68 15.87
N GLN A 77 0.89 -3.03 16.33
CA GLN A 77 2.14 -2.36 15.97
C GLN A 77 2.82 -3.00 14.76
N GLU A 78 2.46 -4.24 14.43
CA GLU A 78 2.87 -4.94 13.22
C GLU A 78 2.18 -4.33 12.00
N ILE A 79 2.64 -3.14 11.59
CA ILE A 79 2.30 -2.56 10.30
C ILE A 79 2.95 -3.45 9.24
N PRO A 80 2.20 -4.08 8.33
CA PRO A 80 2.80 -4.84 7.24
C PRO A 80 3.74 -3.92 6.48
N THR A 81 5.05 -4.16 6.56
CA THR A 81 5.99 -3.46 5.69
C THR A 81 5.64 -3.89 4.28
N ARG A 82 5.44 -2.91 3.40
CA ARG A 82 5.09 -3.14 2.00
C ARG A 82 6.18 -3.99 1.37
N ASP A 83 5.92 -5.29 1.29
CA ASP A 83 6.62 -6.36 0.55
C ASP A 83 7.83 -5.84 -0.23
N GLU A 84 8.96 -5.65 0.48
CA GLU A 84 10.23 -5.17 -0.06
C GLU A 84 10.84 -6.18 -1.05
N GLY A 85 10.20 -7.34 -1.24
CA GLY A 85 10.56 -8.37 -2.21
C GLY A 85 10.09 -8.13 -3.66
N ARG A 86 9.26 -7.11 -3.94
CA ARG A 86 8.84 -6.79 -5.32
C ARG A 86 9.83 -5.90 -6.08
N ARG A 87 11.10 -5.87 -5.65
CA ARG A 87 12.15 -5.06 -6.27
C ARG A 87 13.33 -5.86 -6.81
N THR A 88 13.19 -7.16 -6.97
CA THR A 88 14.19 -7.99 -7.69
C THR A 88 13.66 -8.42 -9.04
#